data_AF-A0A938BA33-F1
#
_entry.id   AF-A0A938BA33-F1
#
_cell.length_a   1.000
_cell.length_b   1.000
_cell.length_c   1.000
_cell.angle_alpha   90.00
_cell.angle_beta   90.00
_cell.angle_gamma   90.00
#
_symmetry.space_group_name_H-M   'P 1'
#
loop_
_entity.id
_entity.type
_entity.pdbx_description
1 polymer ?
#
loop_
_entity_poly.entity_id
_entity_poly.type
_entity_poly.pdbx_seq_one_letter_code
_entity_poly.pdbx_strand_id
1 'polypeptide(L)' 'IVYVGSNDNNLYAINPDGSMKWKFKTEGYVYSSPAIGSDGTVYVGSEDDHLYALLKKKL' A
#
# COMPACT_ATOMS: atom_id res chain seq x y z
N ILE A 1 -4.78 5.88 -9.88
CA ILE A 1 -4.89 5.23 -8.55
C ILE A 1 -3.90 5.94 -7.66
N VAL A 2 -4.31 6.33 -6.47
CA VAL A 2 -3.42 6.90 -5.45
C VAL A 2 -3.13 5.81 -4.43
N TYR A 3 -1.86 5.67 -4.04
CA TYR A 3 -1.44 4.79 -2.94
C TYR A 3 -0.96 5.64 -1.77
N VAL A 4 -1.37 5.31 -0.56
CA VAL A 4 -1.03 6.08 0.64
C VAL A 4 -0.91 5.18 1.86
N GLY A 5 0.19 5.33 2.60
CA GLY A 5 0.37 4.74 3.93
C GLY A 5 -0.35 5.57 5.00
N SER A 6 -0.77 4.92 6.08
CA SER A 6 -1.50 5.55 7.18
C SER A 6 -1.02 5.05 8.54
N ASN A 7 -1.20 5.90 9.56
CA ASN A 7 -0.94 5.59 10.97
C ASN A 7 -1.98 4.64 11.58
N ASP A 8 -2.97 4.20 10.80
CA ASP A 8 -3.95 3.19 11.21
C ASP A 8 -3.49 1.75 10.89
N ASN A 9 -2.20 1.59 10.54
CA ASN A 9 -1.56 0.34 10.11
C ASN A 9 -2.06 -0.18 8.76
N ASN A 10 -2.41 0.71 7.82
CA ASN A 10 -2.82 0.29 6.49
C ASN A 10 -2.09 1.04 5.37
N LEU A 11 -1.87 0.30 4.28
CA LEU A 11 -1.68 0.83 2.95
C LEU A 11 -3.03 0.86 2.22
N TYR A 12 -3.41 2.01 1.68
CA TYR A 12 -4.63 2.19 0.89
C TYR A 12 -4.34 2.34 -0.59
N ALA A 13 -5.25 1.83 -1.42
CA ALA A 13 -5.36 2.18 -2.83
C ALA A 13 -6.70 2.83 -3.10
N ILE A 14 -6.68 4.04 -3.66
CA ILE A 14 -7.86 4.87 -3.91
C ILE A 14 -8.05 5.07 -5.42
N ASN A 15 -9.27 4.89 -5.90
CA ASN A 15 -9.65 5.14 -7.29
C ASN A 15 -9.68 6.65 -7.58
N PRO A 16 -9.61 7.08 -8.86
CA PRO A 16 -9.70 8.50 -9.22
C PRO A 16 -11.00 9.20 -8.77
N ASP A 17 -12.08 8.44 -8.59
CA ASP A 17 -13.37 8.94 -8.10
C ASP A 17 -13.44 9.06 -6.55
N GLY A 18 -12.34 8.76 -5.85
CA GLY A 18 -12.26 8.80 -4.39
C GLY A 18 -12.74 7.54 -3.68
N SER A 19 -13.29 6.55 -4.40
CA SER A 19 -13.69 5.27 -3.80
C SER A 19 -12.48 4.42 -3.40
N MET A 20 -12.59 3.68 -2.30
CA MET A 20 -11.55 2.76 -1.85
C MET A 20 -11.50 1.53 -2.77
N LYS A 21 -10.34 1.29 -3.41
CA LYS A 21 -10.11 0.13 -4.28
C LYS A 21 -9.75 -1.12 -3.48
N TRP A 22 -8.82 -0.96 -2.54
CA TRP A 22 -8.42 -1.99 -1.57
C TRP A 22 -7.64 -1.34 -0.43
N LYS A 23 -7.47 -2.09 0.66
CA LYS A 23 -6.51 -1.78 1.72
C LYS A 23 -5.76 -3.05 2.12
N PHE A 24 -4.55 -2.87 2.62
CA PHE A 24 -3.73 -3.93 3.17
C PHE A 24 -3.25 -3.53 4.55
N LYS A 25 -3.50 -4.40 5.54
CA LYS A 25 -3.12 -4.18 6.92
C LYS A 25 -1.68 -4.63 7.14
N THR A 26 -0.86 -3.76 7.69
CA THR A 26 0.46 -4.04 8.27
C THR A 26 0.31 -4.23 9.78
N GLU A 27 1.36 -4.66 10.46
CA GLU A 27 1.34 -4.80 11.93
C GLU A 27 1.89 -3.55 12.64
N GLY A 28 2.44 -2.59 11.88
CA GLY A 28 2.91 -1.29 12.37
C GLY A 28 2.42 -0.11 11.52
N TYR A 29 2.77 1.10 11.95
CA TYR A 29 2.43 2.33 11.23
C TYR A 29 3.11 2.39 9.86
N VAL A 30 2.42 2.99 8.88
CA VAL A 30 2.95 3.15 7.52
C VAL A 30 3.22 4.62 7.24
N TYR A 31 4.36 5.12 7.71
CA TYR A 31 4.79 6.51 7.51
C TYR A 31 5.43 6.78 6.13
N SER A 32 5.90 5.72 5.47
CA SER A 32 6.63 5.85 4.21
C SER A 32 5.69 6.12 3.03
N SER A 33 6.19 6.84 2.02
CA SER A 33 5.51 6.95 0.74
C SER A 33 5.65 5.63 -0.04
N PRO A 34 4.56 5.08 -0.63
CA PRO A 34 4.67 3.87 -1.44
C PRO A 34 5.46 4.10 -2.73
N ALA A 35 6.25 3.11 -3.14
CA ALA A 35 6.92 3.07 -4.44
C ALA A 35 6.22 2.08 -5.38
N ILE A 36 6.16 2.39 -6.67
CA ILE A 36 5.53 1.53 -7.68
C ILE A 36 6.62 1.00 -8.62
N GLY A 37 6.78 -0.32 -8.68
CA GLY A 37 7.66 -0.99 -9.63
C GLY A 37 7.14 -0.92 -11.07
N SER A 38 8.01 -1.17 -12.05
CA SER A 38 7.64 -1.19 -13.48
C SER A 38 6.66 -2.31 -13.84
N ASP A 39 6.57 -3.34 -13.00
CA ASP A 39 5.61 -4.44 -13.09
C ASP A 39 4.25 -4.13 -12.41
N GLY A 40 4.14 -2.95 -11.77
CA GLY A 40 2.97 -2.53 -11.02
C GLY A 40 2.92 -3.02 -9.57
N THR A 41 3.98 -3.67 -9.06
CA THR A 41 4.09 -4.04 -7.65
C THR A 41 4.21 -2.78 -6.79
N VAL A 42 3.42 -2.69 -5.72
CA VAL A 42 3.48 -1.58 -4.75
C VAL A 42 4.35 -1.98 -3.56
N TYR A 43 5.37 -1.19 -3.29
CA TYR A 43 6.31 -1.40 -2.19
C TYR A 43 6.08 -0.35 -1.11
N VAL A 44 6.05 -0.78 0.16
CA VAL A 44 5.91 0.15 1.29
C VAL A 44 6.59 -0.41 2.54
N GLY A 45 7.31 0.46 3.26
CA GLY A 45 7.90 0.14 4.56
C GLY A 45 6.93 0.46 5.71
N SER A 46 6.95 -0.38 6.74
CA SER A 46 6.14 -0.26 7.95
C SER A 46 7.04 -0.23 9.18
N GLU A 47 6.54 0.31 10.30
CA GLU A 47 7.23 0.28 11.61
C GLU A 47 7.23 -1.09 12.29
N ASP A 48 6.62 -2.11 11.68
CA ASP A 48 6.74 -3.50 12.14
C ASP A 48 8.03 -4.19 11.69
N ASP A 49 9.05 -3.41 11.30
CA ASP A 49 10.33 -3.88 10.76
C ASP A 49 10.26 -4.62 9.41
N HIS A 50 9.13 -4.56 8.69
CA HIS A 50 8.98 -5.20 7.37
C HIS A 50 8.85 -4.22 6.20
N LEU A 51 9.37 -4.66 5.05
CA LEU A 51 9.07 -4.12 3.72
C LEU A 51 8.04 -5.02 3.04
N TYR A 52 6.91 -4.46 2.65
CA TYR A 52 5.84 -5.19 1.96
C TYR A 52 5.91 -4.96 0.45
N ALA A 53 5.64 -6.02 -0.32
CA ALA A 53 5.51 -5.97 -1.78
C ALA A 53 4.14 -6.55 -2.17
N LEU A 54 3.27 -5.71 -2.73
CA LEU A 54 1.89 -6.05 -3.06
C LEU A 54 1.70 -6.07 -4.57
N LEU A 55 1.49 -7.27 -5.11
CA LEU A 55 1.11 -7.47 -6.51
C LEU A 55 -0.38 -7.83 -6.57
N LYS A 56 -1.10 -7.27 -7.55
CA LYS A 56 -2.42 -7.79 -7.91
C LYS A 56 -2.23 -9.15 -8.59
N LYS A 57 -2.59 -10.25 -7.91
CA LYS A 57 -2.70 -11.55 -8.57
C LYS A 57 -3.66 -11.44 -9.75
N LYS A 58 -3.18 -11.73 -10.96
CA LYS A 58 -4.06 -12.06 -12.09
C LYS A 58 -4.56 -13.49 -11.82
N LEU A 59 -5.88 -13.63 -11.71
CA LEU A 59 -6.55 -14.92 -11.87
C LEU A 59 -6.57 -15.27 -13.36
#